data_AF-A0A386WVQ4-F1
#
_entry.id   AF-A0A386WVQ4-F1
#
_cell.length_a   1.000
_cell.length_b   1.000
_cell.length_c   1.000
_cell.angle_alpha   90.00
_cell.angle_beta   90.00
_cell.angle_gamma   90.00
#
_symmetry.space_group_name_H-M   'P 1'
#
loop_
_entity.id
_entity.type
_entity.pdbx_description
1 polymer ?
#
loop_
_entity_poly.entity_id
_entity_poly.type
_entity_poly.pdbx_seq_one_letter_code
_entity_poly.pdbx_strand_id
1 'polypeptide(L)'
;MPWGRIDDRLAMSVKVRGLADPGATGQRAKRQRAEALGVWVQLLSWVSGERSDGFLTEDILDLFGWDEANARLLRARYGRAPLLHRRDDGETCDCMTGRAWVADYDYLIHDYLDRNPSRSENDVHKAKAKELKDSKLKAAVRARDRDICRYCGNLAPFSDRVSDAGLTYDHVDPEVADGMSNLVVACRGCNRRKSKRTPEAAGMTLRPAPGERPPAPEPASDLSSDLGHDLGPNVGHDSGSDPGPPTGTAPATSSNAPVCLQSSATISAPTQVASSPGTGRAGSGTAPYTGPPRPGEPTVHRIGPPTTPRGPIHGSPYLRGTRPLPEHHAGRPPQPDEEGHR
;
A
#
# COMPACT_ATOMS: atom_id res chain seq x y z
N MET A 1 7.51 -5.24 -17.36
CA MET A 1 8.85 -5.50 -16.80
C MET A 1 8.89 -4.86 -15.41
N PRO A 2 9.72 -5.34 -14.47
CA PRO A 2 10.08 -4.54 -13.30
C PRO A 2 10.75 -3.23 -13.76
N TRP A 3 10.80 -2.20 -12.91
CA TRP A 3 11.50 -0.96 -13.22
C TRP A 3 12.21 -0.41 -11.98
N GLY A 4 13.50 -0.10 -12.15
CA GLY A 4 14.35 0.44 -11.10
C GLY A 4 14.05 1.92 -10.88
N ARG A 5 13.84 2.31 -9.62
CA ARG A 5 13.60 3.69 -9.19
C ARG A 5 14.89 4.31 -8.68
N ILE A 6 15.30 5.40 -9.34
CA ILE A 6 16.31 6.31 -8.84
C ILE A 6 15.58 7.51 -8.20
N ASP A 7 16.14 8.05 -7.12
CA ASP A 7 15.63 9.26 -6.47
C ASP A 7 16.13 10.50 -7.22
N ASP A 8 15.24 11.41 -7.60
CA ASP A 8 15.56 12.62 -8.37
C ASP A 8 16.60 13.55 -7.70
N ARG A 9 16.81 13.41 -6.38
CA ARG A 9 17.80 14.15 -5.59
C ARG A 9 19.07 13.35 -5.32
N LEU A 10 19.19 12.09 -5.76
CA LEU A 10 20.36 11.22 -5.53
C LEU A 10 21.66 11.90 -5.97
N ALA A 11 21.70 12.52 -7.15
CA ALA A 11 22.90 13.19 -7.67
C ALA A 11 23.39 14.34 -6.77
N MET A 12 22.48 14.98 -6.01
CA MET A 12 22.79 16.05 -5.05
C MET A 12 23.00 15.54 -3.62
N SER A 13 22.89 14.24 -3.39
CA SER A 13 22.98 13.63 -2.07
C SER A 13 24.36 13.82 -1.40
N VAL A 14 24.40 13.55 -0.10
CA VAL A 14 25.67 13.44 0.65
C VAL A 14 26.40 12.13 0.31
N LYS A 15 25.66 11.05 0.00
CA LYS A 15 26.24 9.75 -0.43
C LYS A 15 27.01 9.88 -1.76
N VAL A 16 26.39 10.43 -2.81
CA VAL A 16 27.05 10.69 -4.11
C VAL A 16 28.22 11.67 -3.98
N ARG A 17 28.11 12.70 -3.13
CA ARG A 17 29.26 13.58 -2.83
C ARG A 17 30.43 12.83 -2.20
N GLY A 18 30.15 11.84 -1.34
CA GLY A 18 31.15 11.00 -0.67
C GLY A 18 31.89 10.00 -1.57
N LEU A 19 31.45 9.79 -2.82
CA LEU A 19 32.15 8.95 -3.79
C LEU A 19 33.49 9.56 -4.23
N ALA A 20 33.73 10.87 -4.03
CA ALA A 20 35.06 11.44 -4.21
C ALA A 20 36.04 10.99 -3.10
N ASP A 21 37.29 10.76 -3.46
CA ASP A 21 38.35 10.32 -2.54
C ASP A 21 38.81 11.47 -1.60
N PRO A 22 39.48 11.18 -0.47
CA PRO A 22 39.99 12.22 0.41
C PRO A 22 40.93 13.18 -0.34
N GLY A 23 40.75 14.48 -0.16
CA GLY A 23 41.52 15.51 -0.87
C GLY A 23 41.23 15.63 -2.38
N ALA A 24 40.34 14.83 -2.97
CA ALA A 24 39.98 14.98 -4.38
C ALA A 24 39.10 16.23 -4.57
N THR A 25 39.57 17.16 -5.41
CA THR A 25 38.89 18.41 -5.76
C THR A 25 38.68 18.52 -7.28
N GLY A 26 38.06 19.62 -7.72
CA GLY A 26 37.98 20.00 -9.14
C GLY A 26 37.45 18.91 -10.07
N GLN A 27 38.13 18.72 -11.22
CA GLN A 27 37.73 17.76 -12.24
C GLN A 27 37.95 16.29 -11.81
N ARG A 28 38.98 16.00 -11.00
CA ARG A 28 39.21 14.66 -10.43
C ARG A 28 38.00 14.20 -9.63
N ALA A 29 37.52 15.05 -8.72
CA ALA A 29 36.35 14.76 -7.89
C ALA A 29 35.05 14.62 -8.70
N LYS A 30 34.91 15.36 -9.82
CA LYS A 30 33.77 15.21 -10.74
C LYS A 30 33.79 13.84 -11.43
N ARG A 31 34.95 13.45 -11.99
CA ARG A 31 35.15 12.15 -12.66
C ARG A 31 34.87 10.98 -11.72
N GLN A 32 35.51 10.94 -10.55
CA GLN A 32 35.32 9.87 -9.54
C GLN A 32 33.86 9.64 -9.11
N ARG A 33 33.06 10.71 -9.03
CA ARG A 33 31.63 10.60 -8.73
C ARG A 33 30.81 10.07 -9.90
N ALA A 34 31.13 10.47 -11.13
CA ALA A 34 30.46 9.99 -12.33
C ALA A 34 30.79 8.52 -12.61
N GLU A 35 32.05 8.12 -12.44
CA GLU A 35 32.54 6.73 -12.51
C GLU A 35 31.75 5.82 -11.56
N ALA A 36 31.85 6.06 -10.24
CA ALA A 36 31.21 5.21 -9.24
C ALA A 36 29.67 5.23 -9.33
N LEU A 37 29.05 6.38 -9.66
CA LEU A 37 27.59 6.42 -9.87
C LEU A 37 27.18 5.68 -11.15
N GLY A 38 28.01 5.66 -12.19
CA GLY A 38 27.79 4.85 -13.40
C GLY A 38 27.76 3.36 -13.08
N VAL A 39 28.74 2.87 -12.33
CA VAL A 39 28.76 1.49 -11.80
C VAL A 39 27.47 1.20 -11.00
N TRP A 40 27.11 2.06 -10.04
CA TRP A 40 25.91 1.89 -9.22
C TRP A 40 24.60 1.86 -10.03
N VAL A 41 24.47 2.65 -11.10
CA VAL A 41 23.28 2.62 -11.97
C VAL A 41 23.20 1.32 -12.78
N GLN A 42 24.33 0.78 -13.23
CA GLN A 42 24.36 -0.53 -13.90
C GLN A 42 23.93 -1.65 -12.94
N LEU A 43 24.51 -1.67 -11.74
CA LEU A 43 24.15 -2.61 -10.67
C LEU A 43 22.65 -2.53 -10.31
N LEU A 44 22.11 -1.32 -10.12
CA LEU A 44 20.68 -1.12 -9.85
C LEU A 44 19.79 -1.63 -10.99
N SER A 45 20.20 -1.40 -12.24
CA SER A 45 19.49 -1.89 -13.43
C SER A 45 19.43 -3.42 -13.44
N TRP A 46 20.57 -4.08 -13.19
CA TRP A 46 20.66 -5.55 -13.11
C TRP A 46 19.81 -6.11 -11.97
N VAL A 47 19.96 -5.59 -10.75
CA VAL A 47 19.18 -5.98 -9.56
C VAL A 47 17.67 -5.84 -9.78
N SER A 48 17.25 -4.75 -10.45
CA SER A 48 15.84 -4.56 -10.78
C SER A 48 15.37 -5.49 -11.89
N GLY A 49 16.24 -5.93 -12.81
CA GLY A 49 15.93 -6.88 -13.87
C GLY A 49 15.74 -8.30 -13.31
N GLU A 50 16.71 -8.77 -12.53
CA GLU A 50 16.73 -10.10 -11.92
C GLU A 50 15.77 -10.24 -10.72
N ARG A 51 15.42 -9.11 -10.10
CA ARG A 51 14.51 -9.01 -8.94
C ARG A 51 15.09 -9.71 -7.70
N SER A 52 16.37 -9.48 -7.44
CA SER A 52 17.13 -9.99 -6.28
C SER A 52 16.89 -9.21 -4.97
N ASP A 53 15.84 -8.39 -4.89
CA ASP A 53 15.50 -7.56 -3.71
C ASP A 53 16.65 -6.70 -3.14
N GLY A 54 17.58 -6.31 -4.00
CA GLY A 54 18.75 -5.48 -3.66
C GLY A 54 20.08 -6.24 -3.72
N PHE A 55 20.06 -7.57 -3.66
CA PHE A 55 21.27 -8.38 -3.52
C PHE A 55 22.06 -8.55 -4.83
N LEU A 56 23.37 -8.66 -4.69
CA LEU A 56 24.37 -8.74 -5.75
C LEU A 56 25.43 -9.79 -5.38
N THR A 57 25.88 -10.55 -6.36
CA THR A 57 27.02 -11.47 -6.27
C THR A 57 28.30 -10.77 -6.72
N GLU A 58 29.46 -11.29 -6.33
CA GLU A 58 30.77 -10.72 -6.66
C GLU A 58 31.04 -10.64 -8.17
N ASP A 59 30.65 -11.66 -8.94
CA ASP A 59 30.80 -11.68 -10.40
C ASP A 59 30.05 -10.53 -11.10
N ILE A 60 28.90 -10.10 -10.55
CA ILE A 60 28.13 -8.96 -11.07
C ILE A 60 28.74 -7.62 -10.65
N LEU A 61 29.40 -7.55 -9.49
CA LEU A 61 30.16 -6.37 -9.10
C LEU A 61 31.41 -6.17 -9.98
N ASP A 62 32.08 -7.27 -10.35
CA ASP A 62 33.24 -7.26 -11.24
C ASP A 62 32.86 -7.04 -12.71
N LEU A 63 31.70 -7.54 -13.15
CA LEU A 63 31.19 -7.34 -14.52
C LEU A 63 30.93 -5.87 -14.87
N PHE A 64 30.50 -5.07 -13.89
CA PHE A 64 30.12 -3.66 -14.10
C PHE A 64 31.05 -2.65 -13.44
N GLY A 65 31.94 -3.09 -12.55
CA GLY A 65 32.76 -2.25 -11.68
C GLY A 65 34.26 -2.42 -11.88
N TRP A 66 35.02 -1.83 -10.96
CA TRP A 66 36.47 -1.96 -10.83
C TRP A 66 36.93 -1.39 -9.49
N ASP A 67 38.10 -1.79 -9.00
CA ASP A 67 38.61 -1.52 -7.64
C ASP A 67 38.29 -0.12 -7.09
N GLU A 68 38.72 0.96 -7.74
CA GLU A 68 38.51 2.30 -7.16
C GLU A 68 37.07 2.77 -7.27
N ALA A 69 36.25 2.28 -8.21
CA ALA A 69 34.82 2.57 -8.23
C ALA A 69 34.08 1.79 -7.13
N ASN A 70 34.41 0.51 -6.98
CA ASN A 70 33.82 -0.40 -5.99
C ASN A 70 34.17 0.07 -4.57
N ALA A 71 35.44 0.41 -4.31
CA ALA A 71 35.91 1.00 -3.05
C ALA A 71 35.37 2.42 -2.76
N ARG A 72 34.70 3.08 -3.72
CA ARG A 72 33.94 4.33 -3.48
C ARG A 72 32.49 4.02 -3.11
N LEU A 73 31.88 2.99 -3.69
CA LEU A 73 30.51 2.55 -3.41
C LEU A 73 30.36 1.85 -2.05
N LEU A 74 31.33 1.01 -1.69
CA LEU A 74 31.42 0.23 -0.45
C LEU A 74 31.78 1.07 0.80
N ARG A 75 31.93 2.39 0.64
CA ARG A 75 32.58 3.26 1.63
C ARG A 75 31.58 4.18 2.33
N ALA A 76 31.33 3.91 3.61
CA ALA A 76 30.61 4.82 4.50
C ALA A 76 31.27 6.21 4.53
N ARG A 77 30.47 7.28 4.53
CA ARG A 77 30.94 8.68 4.47
C ARG A 77 29.99 9.61 5.22
N TYR A 78 30.54 10.63 5.88
CA TYR A 78 29.78 11.75 6.48
C TYR A 78 28.65 11.31 7.43
N GLY A 79 28.86 10.25 8.23
CA GLY A 79 27.83 9.70 9.12
C GLY A 79 26.67 9.04 8.36
N ARG A 80 26.94 8.43 7.20
CA ARG A 80 25.99 7.67 6.39
C ARG A 80 26.61 6.36 5.93
N ALA A 81 25.78 5.32 5.91
CA ALA A 81 26.04 4.04 5.28
C ALA A 81 26.45 4.20 3.79
N PRO A 82 27.15 3.20 3.23
CA PRO A 82 27.57 3.19 1.83
C PRO A 82 26.39 3.18 0.84
N LEU A 83 26.68 3.15 -0.47
CA LEU A 83 25.67 2.89 -1.52
C LEU A 83 25.53 1.39 -1.83
N LEU A 84 26.55 0.61 -1.48
CA LEU A 84 26.63 -0.84 -1.62
C LEU A 84 27.21 -1.38 -0.30
N HIS A 85 26.54 -2.32 0.34
CA HIS A 85 27.06 -3.02 1.53
C HIS A 85 27.81 -4.30 1.13
N ARG A 86 28.75 -4.73 1.97
CA ARG A 86 29.14 -6.14 2.12
C ARG A 86 28.24 -6.82 3.16
N ARG A 87 28.33 -8.13 3.31
CA ARG A 87 27.64 -8.86 4.39
C ARG A 87 27.89 -8.23 5.77
N ASP A 88 29.17 -8.06 6.14
CA ASP A 88 29.61 -7.66 7.49
C ASP A 88 29.02 -6.32 7.97
N ASP A 89 28.93 -5.32 7.08
CA ASP A 89 28.40 -3.99 7.42
C ASP A 89 26.91 -3.83 7.06
N GLY A 90 26.37 -4.68 6.19
CA GLY A 90 24.99 -4.66 5.75
C GLY A 90 24.02 -5.46 6.62
N GLU A 91 24.45 -6.59 7.20
CA GLU A 91 23.63 -7.40 8.14
C GLU A 91 23.24 -6.62 9.41
N THR A 92 24.01 -5.59 9.77
CA THR A 92 23.75 -4.71 10.92
C THR A 92 23.12 -3.36 10.55
N CYS A 93 22.80 -3.11 9.28
CA CYS A 93 22.28 -1.83 8.81
C CYS A 93 20.75 -1.75 8.84
N ASP A 94 20.20 -0.57 9.18
CA ASP A 94 18.75 -0.30 9.22
C ASP A 94 17.99 -0.72 7.94
N CYS A 95 18.62 -0.67 6.76
CA CYS A 95 18.00 -1.08 5.50
C CYS A 95 17.78 -2.61 5.35
N MET A 96 18.28 -3.40 6.31
CA MET A 96 18.02 -4.83 6.48
C MET A 96 16.99 -5.13 7.59
N THR A 97 16.38 -4.11 8.20
CA THR A 97 15.30 -4.29 9.19
C THR A 97 14.19 -5.19 8.65
N GLY A 98 13.90 -6.29 9.36
CA GLY A 98 12.89 -7.26 8.96
C GLY A 98 13.31 -8.22 7.83
N ARG A 99 14.60 -8.30 7.52
CA ARG A 99 15.16 -9.14 6.45
C ARG A 99 16.32 -9.98 6.97
N ALA A 100 16.57 -11.12 6.32
CA ALA A 100 17.80 -11.89 6.47
C ALA A 100 18.65 -11.74 5.21
N TRP A 101 19.98 -11.79 5.36
CA TRP A 101 20.90 -11.77 4.22
C TRP A 101 20.91 -13.15 3.56
N VAL A 102 20.82 -13.19 2.22
CA VAL A 102 20.71 -14.45 1.47
C VAL A 102 22.08 -15.12 1.36
N ALA A 103 22.16 -16.43 1.53
CA ALA A 103 23.44 -17.15 1.62
C ALA A 103 24.35 -16.90 0.41
N ASP A 104 23.81 -17.04 -0.80
CA ASP A 104 24.55 -17.04 -2.07
C ASP A 104 24.79 -15.63 -2.66
N TYR A 105 24.82 -14.58 -1.82
CA TYR A 105 25.04 -13.20 -2.25
C TYR A 105 26.04 -12.47 -1.34
N ASP A 106 26.87 -11.63 -1.95
CA ASP A 106 28.05 -11.01 -1.32
C ASP A 106 27.85 -9.53 -1.00
N TYR A 107 26.96 -8.86 -1.76
CA TYR A 107 26.71 -7.42 -1.69
C TYR A 107 25.20 -7.08 -1.69
N LEU A 108 24.86 -5.88 -1.21
CA LEU A 108 23.48 -5.37 -1.15
C LEU A 108 23.40 -3.87 -1.51
N ILE A 109 22.53 -3.51 -2.46
CA ILE A 109 22.19 -2.10 -2.73
C ILE A 109 21.42 -1.52 -1.54
N HIS A 110 22.02 -0.52 -0.91
CA HIS A 110 21.48 0.14 0.29
C HIS A 110 20.22 0.96 -0.01
N ASP A 111 19.25 0.93 0.92
CA ASP A 111 17.86 1.44 0.76
C ASP A 111 17.10 0.90 -0.48
N TYR A 112 17.42 -0.30 -1.02
CA TYR A 112 16.80 -0.76 -2.28
C TYR A 112 15.27 -0.84 -2.20
N LEU A 113 14.70 -1.52 -1.19
CA LEU A 113 13.26 -1.77 -1.09
C LEU A 113 12.42 -0.55 -0.72
N ASP A 114 12.98 0.44 -0.03
CA ASP A 114 12.37 1.75 0.23
C ASP A 114 11.88 2.39 -1.08
N ARG A 115 12.68 2.22 -2.15
CA ARG A 115 12.46 2.85 -3.46
C ARG A 115 11.87 1.88 -4.48
N ASN A 116 12.30 0.62 -4.48
CA ASN A 116 12.00 -0.38 -5.50
C ASN A 116 11.06 -1.47 -4.98
N PRO A 117 10.05 -1.92 -5.73
CA PRO A 117 9.17 -2.99 -5.29
C PRO A 117 9.89 -4.34 -5.18
N SER A 118 9.57 -5.13 -4.16
CA SER A 118 10.18 -6.45 -3.94
C SER A 118 9.74 -7.47 -4.99
N ARG A 119 10.42 -8.62 -5.06
CA ARG A 119 10.06 -9.75 -5.92
C ARG A 119 8.64 -10.20 -5.62
N SER A 120 8.33 -10.45 -4.34
CA SER A 120 7.02 -10.90 -3.90
C SER A 120 5.92 -9.86 -4.16
N GLU A 121 6.15 -8.56 -3.93
CA GLU A 121 5.24 -7.49 -4.36
C GLU A 121 5.01 -7.48 -5.88
N ASN A 122 6.07 -7.63 -6.68
CA ASN A 122 5.97 -7.62 -8.13
C ASN A 122 5.20 -8.84 -8.67
N ASP A 123 5.30 -10.02 -8.04
CA ASP A 123 4.50 -11.19 -8.43
C ASP A 123 3.03 -11.04 -8.05
N VAL A 124 2.71 -10.45 -6.89
CA VAL A 124 1.35 -10.01 -6.55
C VAL A 124 0.80 -9.03 -7.59
N HIS A 125 1.53 -7.95 -7.92
CA HIS A 125 1.09 -7.00 -8.93
C HIS A 125 0.87 -7.65 -10.31
N LYS A 126 1.75 -8.58 -10.70
CA LYS A 126 1.65 -9.35 -11.96
C LYS A 126 0.43 -10.29 -11.95
N ALA A 127 0.12 -10.93 -10.83
CA ALA A 127 -1.05 -11.78 -10.66
C ALA A 127 -2.36 -10.97 -10.74
N LYS A 128 -2.47 -9.88 -9.97
CA LYS A 128 -3.62 -8.95 -10.00
C LYS A 128 -3.85 -8.37 -11.41
N ALA A 129 -2.77 -8.06 -12.14
CA ALA A 129 -2.85 -7.60 -13.53
C ALA A 129 -3.23 -8.70 -14.54
N LYS A 130 -3.07 -9.99 -14.20
CA LYS A 130 -3.57 -11.14 -14.98
C LYS A 130 -5.07 -11.35 -14.71
N GLU A 131 -5.49 -11.32 -13.45
CA GLU A 131 -6.89 -11.43 -13.01
C GLU A 131 -7.79 -10.37 -13.66
N LEU A 132 -7.35 -9.10 -13.65
CA LEU A 132 -8.09 -8.00 -14.29
C LEU A 132 -8.18 -8.11 -15.82
N LYS A 133 -7.36 -8.96 -16.45
CA LYS A 133 -7.45 -9.28 -17.88
C LYS A 133 -8.40 -10.44 -18.15
N ASP A 134 -8.41 -11.46 -17.30
CA ASP A 134 -9.24 -12.67 -17.44
C ASP A 134 -10.75 -12.37 -17.54
N SER A 135 -11.33 -12.64 -18.71
CA SER A 135 -12.75 -12.43 -18.99
C SER A 135 -13.67 -13.41 -18.27
N LYS A 136 -13.24 -14.64 -18.01
CA LYS A 136 -14.01 -15.66 -17.29
C LYS A 136 -14.12 -15.29 -15.81
N LEU A 137 -13.01 -14.88 -15.20
CA LEU A 137 -13.00 -14.40 -13.81
C LEU A 137 -13.91 -13.19 -13.62
N LYS A 138 -13.80 -12.16 -14.49
CA LYS A 138 -14.67 -10.98 -14.44
C LYS A 138 -16.15 -11.35 -14.65
N ALA A 139 -16.45 -12.28 -15.55
CA ALA A 139 -17.82 -12.76 -15.75
C ALA A 139 -18.37 -13.48 -14.50
N ALA A 140 -17.59 -14.33 -13.84
CA ALA A 140 -17.98 -15.01 -12.60
C ALA A 140 -18.19 -14.01 -11.44
N VAL A 141 -17.28 -13.04 -11.27
CA VAL A 141 -17.41 -11.97 -10.27
C VAL A 141 -18.64 -11.10 -10.53
N ARG A 142 -18.93 -10.73 -11.78
CA ARG A 142 -20.15 -9.99 -12.15
C ARG A 142 -21.42 -10.85 -12.02
N ALA A 143 -21.35 -12.16 -12.20
CA ALA A 143 -22.49 -13.05 -11.94
C ALA A 143 -22.84 -13.12 -10.44
N ARG A 144 -21.82 -13.16 -9.56
CA ARG A 144 -21.99 -13.10 -8.10
C ARG A 144 -22.48 -11.73 -7.62
N ASP A 145 -21.81 -10.66 -8.04
CA ASP A 145 -22.03 -9.31 -7.49
C ASP A 145 -23.11 -8.52 -8.23
N ARG A 146 -23.54 -8.98 -9.41
CA ARG A 146 -24.43 -8.27 -10.34
C ARG A 146 -23.84 -6.90 -10.72
N ASP A 147 -24.70 -5.96 -11.10
CA ASP A 147 -24.33 -4.56 -11.36
C ASP A 147 -24.43 -3.70 -10.08
N ILE A 148 -24.06 -4.27 -8.94
CA ILE A 148 -24.15 -3.65 -7.62
C ILE A 148 -22.75 -3.52 -7.00
N CYS A 149 -22.41 -2.33 -6.51
CA CYS A 149 -21.16 -2.09 -5.79
C CYS A 149 -21.15 -2.78 -4.43
N ARG A 150 -20.23 -3.73 -4.21
CA ARG A 150 -20.05 -4.49 -2.96
C ARG A 150 -19.64 -3.65 -1.74
N TYR A 151 -19.39 -2.35 -1.90
CA TYR A 151 -19.10 -1.42 -0.81
C TYR A 151 -20.30 -0.54 -0.43
N CYS A 152 -20.81 0.30 -1.33
CA CYS A 152 -21.95 1.17 -1.01
C CYS A 152 -23.31 0.44 -1.06
N GLY A 153 -23.47 -0.55 -1.94
CA GLY A 153 -24.74 -1.23 -2.23
C GLY A 153 -25.52 -0.64 -3.42
N ASN A 154 -24.98 0.40 -4.07
CA ASN A 154 -25.67 1.07 -5.18
C ASN A 154 -25.60 0.24 -6.48
N LEU A 155 -26.72 0.19 -7.21
CA LEU A 155 -26.80 -0.29 -8.59
C LEU A 155 -26.21 0.77 -9.55
N ALA A 156 -25.37 0.38 -10.49
CA ALA A 156 -24.84 1.27 -11.53
C ALA A 156 -24.37 0.50 -12.77
N PRO A 157 -24.33 1.10 -13.97
CA PRO A 157 -23.90 0.41 -15.18
C PRO A 157 -22.37 0.33 -15.31
N PHE A 158 -21.86 -0.77 -15.90
CA PHE A 158 -20.45 -0.89 -16.32
C PHE A 158 -20.10 -0.07 -17.58
N SER A 159 -21.11 0.41 -18.33
CA SER A 159 -20.92 1.30 -19.48
C SER A 159 -20.61 2.74 -19.07
N ASP A 160 -20.96 3.16 -17.85
CA ASP A 160 -20.44 4.40 -17.28
C ASP A 160 -18.96 4.18 -16.91
N ARG A 161 -18.09 4.90 -17.62
CA ARG A 161 -16.63 4.86 -17.44
C ARG A 161 -16.07 6.14 -16.80
N VAL A 162 -16.92 7.11 -16.49
CA VAL A 162 -16.52 8.49 -16.15
C VAL A 162 -16.92 8.86 -14.73
N SER A 163 -18.14 8.53 -14.29
CA SER A 163 -18.62 8.96 -12.96
C SER A 163 -18.08 8.08 -11.83
N ASP A 164 -18.18 8.64 -10.61
CA ASP A 164 -17.91 7.92 -9.36
C ASP A 164 -18.90 6.79 -9.07
N ALA A 165 -20.09 6.81 -9.66
CA ALA A 165 -21.09 5.75 -9.54
C ALA A 165 -20.79 4.59 -10.50
N GLY A 166 -20.24 4.86 -11.69
CA GLY A 166 -19.93 3.85 -12.70
C GLY A 166 -18.99 2.75 -12.19
N LEU A 167 -19.23 1.52 -12.67
CA LEU A 167 -18.61 0.33 -12.10
C LEU A 167 -17.22 0.01 -12.67
N THR A 168 -16.44 -0.65 -11.81
CA THR A 168 -15.14 -1.28 -12.07
C THR A 168 -15.03 -2.56 -11.22
N TYR A 169 -13.96 -3.31 -11.41
CA TYR A 169 -13.53 -4.34 -10.46
C TYR A 169 -12.53 -3.73 -9.47
N ASP A 170 -12.47 -4.27 -8.25
CA ASP A 170 -11.51 -3.93 -7.20
C ASP A 170 -11.04 -5.20 -6.47
N HIS A 171 -9.86 -5.15 -5.86
CA HIS A 171 -9.33 -6.21 -5.00
C HIS A 171 -9.51 -5.84 -3.54
N VAL A 172 -10.29 -6.60 -2.77
CA VAL A 172 -10.63 -6.33 -1.36
C VAL A 172 -9.37 -6.14 -0.52
N ASP A 173 -8.51 -7.16 -0.50
CA ASP A 173 -7.16 -7.14 0.05
C ASP A 173 -6.19 -6.59 -1.03
N PRO A 174 -5.50 -5.46 -0.77
CA PRO A 174 -4.58 -4.86 -1.72
C PRO A 174 -3.28 -5.66 -1.89
N GLU A 175 -2.90 -6.50 -0.91
CA GLU A 175 -1.60 -7.18 -0.84
C GLU A 175 -1.60 -8.58 -1.47
N VAL A 176 -2.76 -9.11 -1.88
CA VAL A 176 -2.86 -10.44 -2.50
C VAL A 176 -3.58 -10.47 -3.84
N ALA A 177 -3.32 -11.50 -4.62
CA ALA A 177 -4.17 -12.01 -5.69
C ALA A 177 -4.82 -13.31 -5.19
N ASP A 178 -6.13 -13.48 -5.37
CA ASP A 178 -6.86 -14.70 -4.96
C ASP A 178 -8.14 -14.90 -5.78
N GLY A 179 -8.05 -14.61 -7.08
CA GLY A 179 -9.11 -14.77 -8.06
C GLY A 179 -10.45 -14.19 -7.60
N MET A 180 -11.46 -15.06 -7.54
CA MET A 180 -12.84 -14.68 -7.21
C MET A 180 -13.01 -14.36 -5.72
N SER A 181 -12.19 -14.90 -4.83
CA SER A 181 -12.27 -14.64 -3.38
C SER A 181 -11.85 -13.21 -3.03
N ASN A 182 -10.91 -12.63 -3.79
CA ASN A 182 -10.44 -11.25 -3.56
C ASN A 182 -10.99 -10.20 -4.55
N LEU A 183 -11.43 -10.59 -5.75
CA LEU A 183 -11.95 -9.64 -6.75
C LEU A 183 -13.47 -9.40 -6.57
N VAL A 184 -13.87 -8.13 -6.51
CA VAL A 184 -15.26 -7.67 -6.31
C VAL A 184 -15.67 -6.57 -7.28
N VAL A 185 -16.97 -6.39 -7.50
CA VAL A 185 -17.54 -5.24 -8.21
C VAL A 185 -17.62 -4.01 -7.29
N ALA A 186 -17.10 -2.88 -7.75
CA ALA A 186 -17.07 -1.62 -7.01
C ALA A 186 -17.32 -0.41 -7.91
N CYS A 187 -17.98 0.64 -7.39
CA CYS A 187 -18.03 1.93 -8.07
C CYS A 187 -16.70 2.70 -7.91
N ARG A 188 -16.37 3.57 -8.87
CA ARG A 188 -15.10 4.32 -8.88
C ARG A 188 -14.89 5.17 -7.62
N GLY A 189 -15.93 5.80 -7.09
CA GLY A 189 -15.85 6.59 -5.87
C GLY A 189 -15.47 5.76 -4.65
N CYS A 190 -16.05 4.56 -4.49
CA CYS A 190 -15.70 3.66 -3.39
C CYS A 190 -14.31 3.04 -3.57
N ASN A 191 -13.93 2.62 -4.78
CA ASN A 191 -12.58 2.12 -5.06
C ASN A 191 -11.53 3.21 -4.74
N ARG A 192 -11.72 4.45 -5.21
CA ARG A 192 -10.84 5.58 -4.89
C ARG A 192 -10.76 5.88 -3.39
N ARG A 193 -11.89 5.80 -2.66
CA ARG A 193 -11.92 5.99 -1.20
C ARG A 193 -11.14 4.90 -0.46
N LYS A 194 -11.26 3.65 -0.90
CA LYS A 194 -10.50 2.51 -0.36
C LYS A 194 -9.01 2.67 -0.62
N SER A 195 -8.64 2.86 -1.89
CA SER A 195 -7.25 2.94 -2.35
C SER A 195 -6.47 1.66 -1.96
N LYS A 196 -5.16 1.76 -1.71
CA LYS A 196 -4.27 0.65 -1.31
C LYS A 196 -4.49 0.18 0.14
N ARG A 197 -5.74 -0.07 0.54
CA ARG A 197 -6.14 -0.51 1.89
C ARG A 197 -7.19 -1.61 1.78
N THR A 198 -7.37 -2.38 2.85
CA THR A 198 -8.57 -3.20 3.02
C THR A 198 -9.79 -2.28 3.23
N PRO A 199 -11.04 -2.76 3.12
CA PRO A 199 -12.22 -1.96 3.42
C PRO A 199 -12.20 -1.43 4.87
N GLU A 200 -11.80 -2.25 5.83
CA GLU A 200 -11.82 -1.95 7.26
C GLU A 200 -10.85 -0.79 7.56
N ALA A 201 -9.61 -0.88 7.05
CA ALA A 201 -8.61 0.18 7.12
C ALA A 201 -8.98 1.45 6.31
N ALA A 202 -10.08 1.43 5.55
CA ALA A 202 -10.64 2.57 4.84
C ALA A 202 -11.95 3.13 5.43
N GLY A 203 -12.44 2.60 6.55
CA GLY A 203 -13.77 2.95 7.06
C GLY A 203 -14.87 2.52 6.11
N MET A 204 -14.79 1.28 5.62
CA MET A 204 -15.68 0.68 4.64
C MET A 204 -16.05 -0.74 5.06
N THR A 205 -17.29 -1.13 4.79
CA THR A 205 -17.76 -2.51 4.97
C THR A 205 -17.78 -3.20 3.61
N LEU A 206 -17.23 -4.41 3.52
CA LEU A 206 -17.55 -5.32 2.42
C LEU A 206 -18.94 -5.92 2.67
N ARG A 207 -19.91 -5.60 1.81
CA ARG A 207 -21.26 -6.16 1.90
C ARG A 207 -21.30 -7.61 1.37
N PRO A 208 -22.25 -8.45 1.80
CA PRO A 208 -22.52 -9.75 1.16
C PRO A 208 -22.93 -9.61 -0.31
N ALA A 209 -22.93 -10.70 -1.06
CA ALA A 209 -23.38 -10.73 -2.45
C ALA A 209 -24.90 -10.49 -2.54
N PRO A 210 -25.43 -9.92 -3.64
CA PRO A 210 -26.88 -9.73 -3.79
C PRO A 210 -27.65 -11.06 -3.85
N GLY A 211 -28.21 -11.45 -2.70
CA GLY A 211 -28.92 -12.72 -2.50
C GLY A 211 -28.38 -13.55 -1.34
N GLU A 212 -27.13 -13.30 -0.89
CA GLU A 212 -26.62 -13.82 0.38
C GLU A 212 -27.32 -13.09 1.53
N ARG A 213 -27.92 -13.85 2.46
CA ARG A 213 -28.33 -13.31 3.76
C ARG A 213 -27.04 -13.00 4.55
N PRO A 214 -26.89 -11.81 5.17
CA PRO A 214 -25.77 -11.58 6.08
C PRO A 214 -25.79 -12.63 7.21
N PRO A 215 -24.63 -12.96 7.82
CA PRO A 215 -24.62 -13.81 9.00
C PRO A 215 -25.56 -13.24 10.06
N ALA A 216 -26.30 -14.11 10.74
CA ALA A 216 -27.15 -13.69 11.85
C ALA A 216 -26.27 -13.00 12.91
N PRO A 217 -26.77 -11.96 13.61
CA PRO A 217 -26.08 -11.47 14.79
C PRO A 217 -25.95 -12.61 15.79
N GLU A 218 -24.73 -12.83 16.29
CA GLU A 218 -24.50 -13.71 17.44
C GLU A 218 -25.47 -13.31 18.57
N PRO A 219 -26.11 -14.26 19.27
CA PRO A 219 -27.00 -13.94 20.37
C PRO A 219 -26.19 -13.20 21.45
N ALA A 220 -26.60 -11.97 21.75
CA ALA A 220 -26.00 -11.21 22.84
C ALA A 220 -26.20 -12.03 24.13
N SER A 221 -25.10 -12.45 24.76
CA SER A 221 -25.16 -13.17 26.01
C SER A 221 -25.69 -12.24 27.10
N ASP A 222 -26.88 -12.54 27.61
CA ASP A 222 -27.57 -11.74 28.62
C ASP A 222 -26.75 -11.61 29.92
N LEU A 223 -25.96 -10.53 30.02
CA LEU A 223 -25.36 -10.07 31.28
C LEU A 223 -26.43 -9.39 32.14
N SER A 224 -27.42 -10.18 32.55
CA SER A 224 -28.42 -9.77 33.53
C SER A 224 -27.82 -9.76 34.94
N SER A 225 -27.76 -8.56 35.50
CA SER A 225 -28.00 -8.32 36.93
C SER A 225 -27.08 -9.02 37.94
N ASP A 226 -25.89 -8.45 38.15
CA ASP A 226 -25.29 -8.43 39.49
C ASP A 226 -24.92 -6.99 39.88
N LEU A 227 -25.94 -6.22 40.30
CA LEU A 227 -25.77 -4.93 40.96
C LEU A 227 -26.09 -5.09 42.44
N GLY A 228 -25.14 -5.68 43.18
CA GLY A 228 -25.15 -5.67 44.62
C GLY A 228 -25.32 -4.25 45.16
N HIS A 229 -26.33 -4.05 46.02
CA HIS A 229 -26.50 -2.79 46.73
C HIS A 229 -25.37 -2.61 47.74
N ASP A 230 -24.75 -1.43 47.74
CA ASP A 230 -24.14 -0.88 48.96
C ASP A 230 -24.56 0.59 49.09
N LEU A 231 -24.87 1.02 50.31
CA LEU A 231 -25.52 2.30 50.62
C LEU A 231 -24.66 3.11 51.60
N GLY A 232 -23.64 3.78 51.05
CA GLY A 232 -22.83 4.77 51.78
C GLY A 232 -23.49 6.16 51.80
N PRO A 233 -23.57 6.86 52.95
CA PRO A 233 -24.46 8.02 53.09
C PRO A 233 -23.85 9.40 52.79
N ASN A 234 -24.65 10.20 52.09
CA ASN A 234 -24.97 11.62 52.36
C ASN A 234 -23.83 12.61 52.74
N VAL A 235 -23.53 13.52 51.81
CA VAL A 235 -23.21 14.93 52.13
C VAL A 235 -24.04 15.81 51.19
N GLY A 236 -24.78 16.78 51.74
CA GLY A 236 -25.62 17.69 50.95
C GLY A 236 -25.44 19.16 51.32
N HIS A 237 -25.44 20.00 50.28
CA HIS A 237 -25.83 21.43 50.17
C HIS A 237 -26.25 21.58 48.69
N ASP A 238 -27.41 22.14 48.29
CA ASP A 238 -27.93 23.49 48.52
C ASP A 238 -27.05 24.57 47.83
N SER A 239 -27.48 25.38 46.85
CA SER A 239 -28.74 25.56 46.07
C SER A 239 -28.38 26.13 44.67
N GLY A 240 -29.24 26.36 43.67
CA GLY A 240 -30.71 26.29 43.53
C GLY A 240 -31.18 27.00 42.23
N SER A 241 -32.49 27.22 42.06
CA SER A 241 -33.16 28.12 41.06
C SER A 241 -33.05 27.85 39.55
N ASP A 242 -34.17 27.44 38.94
CA ASP A 242 -34.58 27.68 37.54
C ASP A 242 -35.21 29.09 37.44
N PRO A 243 -35.17 29.82 36.29
CA PRO A 243 -36.28 29.72 35.33
C PRO A 243 -35.90 29.91 33.84
N GLY A 244 -36.78 29.44 32.94
CA GLY A 244 -36.72 29.63 31.48
C GLY A 244 -37.32 30.95 30.93
N PRO A 245 -37.92 30.92 29.71
CA PRO A 245 -37.32 31.48 28.48
C PRO A 245 -37.94 32.83 28.02
N PRO A 246 -37.53 33.39 26.85
CA PRO A 246 -38.46 33.32 25.71
C PRO A 246 -37.89 33.29 24.27
N THR A 247 -38.73 32.77 23.36
CA THR A 247 -38.91 32.95 21.89
C THR A 247 -37.95 33.76 20.99
N GLY A 248 -37.71 33.21 19.78
CA GLY A 248 -37.38 33.93 18.53
C GLY A 248 -37.40 32.99 17.31
N THR A 249 -38.55 32.73 16.67
CA THR A 249 -39.09 33.41 15.48
C THR A 249 -38.37 33.06 14.15
N ALA A 250 -39.10 32.44 13.21
CA ALA A 250 -38.66 32.12 11.84
C ALA A 250 -39.13 33.16 10.80
N PRO A 251 -38.54 33.18 9.59
CA PRO A 251 -39.20 32.58 8.41
C PRO A 251 -38.23 31.67 7.60
N ALA A 252 -38.61 30.55 6.97
CA ALA A 252 -39.73 30.18 6.09
C ALA A 252 -39.56 30.57 4.60
N THR A 253 -39.33 29.56 3.74
CA THR A 253 -39.71 29.59 2.30
C THR A 253 -39.81 28.20 1.64
N SER A 254 -40.83 28.06 0.79
CA SER A 254 -40.96 27.16 -0.38
C SER A 254 -40.49 25.69 -0.30
N SER A 255 -41.46 24.83 -0.05
CA SER A 255 -41.60 23.48 -0.59
C SER A 255 -41.22 23.34 -2.08
N ASN A 256 -40.73 22.17 -2.49
CA ASN A 256 -41.16 21.52 -3.76
C ASN A 256 -40.78 20.03 -3.77
N ALA A 257 -41.66 19.19 -4.34
CA ALA A 257 -41.45 17.76 -4.50
C ALA A 257 -42.11 17.24 -5.79
N PRO A 258 -41.49 16.27 -6.49
CA PRO A 258 -42.17 15.29 -7.33
C PRO A 258 -42.15 13.92 -6.62
N VAL A 259 -43.30 13.35 -6.25
CA VAL A 259 -44.22 12.58 -7.13
C VAL A 259 -43.57 11.28 -7.63
N CYS A 260 -44.04 10.16 -7.08
CA CYS A 260 -43.78 8.82 -7.61
C CYS A 260 -44.66 8.56 -8.84
N LEU A 261 -44.15 7.79 -9.81
CA LEU A 261 -45.00 7.02 -10.72
C LEU A 261 -44.79 5.52 -10.48
N GLN A 262 -45.89 4.78 -10.52
CA GLN A 262 -45.94 3.33 -10.55
C GLN A 262 -45.99 2.86 -12.01
N SER A 263 -45.40 1.70 -12.31
CA SER A 263 -45.74 0.92 -13.50
C SER A 263 -45.71 -0.57 -13.15
N SER A 264 -46.85 -1.22 -13.33
CA SER A 264 -47.06 -2.65 -13.03
C SER A 264 -46.72 -3.51 -14.24
N ALA A 265 -46.07 -4.66 -14.03
CA ALA A 265 -45.90 -5.68 -15.05
C ALA A 265 -45.90 -7.08 -14.41
N THR A 266 -47.07 -7.71 -14.37
CA THR A 266 -47.25 -9.10 -13.91
C THR A 266 -47.06 -10.07 -15.06
N ILE A 267 -46.28 -11.15 -14.88
CA ILE A 267 -46.33 -12.39 -15.67
C ILE A 267 -45.87 -13.56 -14.77
N SER A 268 -46.42 -14.74 -15.00
CA SER A 268 -46.45 -15.86 -14.03
C SER A 268 -45.24 -16.79 -14.04
N ALA A 269 -45.09 -17.57 -12.95
CA ALA A 269 -44.20 -18.73 -12.87
C ALA A 269 -44.73 -19.95 -13.65
N PRO A 270 -43.98 -21.06 -13.69
CA PRO A 270 -44.44 -22.20 -12.87
C PRO A 270 -43.35 -22.95 -12.06
N THR A 271 -43.83 -23.73 -11.09
CA THR A 271 -43.13 -24.55 -10.08
C THR A 271 -42.57 -25.89 -10.62
N GLN A 272 -41.53 -26.45 -9.97
CA GLN A 272 -41.28 -27.91 -9.84
C GLN A 272 -40.52 -28.25 -8.53
N VAL A 273 -40.49 -29.54 -8.13
CA VAL A 273 -39.97 -30.08 -6.84
C VAL A 273 -39.50 -31.55 -6.98
N ALA A 274 -38.68 -32.18 -6.11
CA ALA A 274 -37.97 -31.73 -4.89
C ALA A 274 -36.44 -32.10 -4.96
N SER A 275 -35.68 -32.73 -4.04
CA SER A 275 -35.89 -33.51 -2.79
C SER A 275 -34.66 -33.44 -1.84
N SER A 276 -34.73 -34.10 -0.68
CA SER A 276 -33.61 -34.47 0.25
C SER A 276 -33.65 -36.01 0.48
N PRO A 277 -32.85 -36.71 1.34
CA PRO A 277 -31.86 -36.26 2.36
C PRO A 277 -30.51 -37.04 2.39
N GLY A 278 -29.63 -36.75 3.36
CA GLY A 278 -28.32 -37.42 3.51
C GLY A 278 -27.52 -37.09 4.79
N THR A 279 -27.99 -37.59 5.93
CA THR A 279 -27.33 -37.74 7.25
C THR A 279 -25.80 -37.56 7.37
N GLY A 280 -25.35 -36.70 8.30
CA GLY A 280 -23.97 -36.62 8.82
C GLY A 280 -23.95 -36.22 10.30
N ARG A 281 -23.05 -36.79 11.13
CA ARG A 281 -23.16 -36.78 12.60
C ARG A 281 -22.05 -35.96 13.30
N ALA A 282 -22.48 -35.19 14.31
CA ALA A 282 -21.74 -34.46 15.35
C ALA A 282 -20.21 -34.59 15.47
N GLY A 283 -19.55 -33.44 15.65
CA GLY A 283 -18.19 -33.33 16.20
C GLY A 283 -18.03 -31.99 16.96
N SER A 284 -18.05 -32.03 18.29
CA SER A 284 -17.93 -30.84 19.14
C SER A 284 -16.46 -30.40 19.27
N GLY A 285 -16.16 -29.17 18.92
CA GLY A 285 -14.82 -28.57 19.07
C GLY A 285 -14.91 -27.11 19.48
N THR A 286 -14.64 -26.82 20.76
CA THR A 286 -14.51 -25.43 21.26
C THR A 286 -13.21 -24.81 20.77
N ALA A 287 -13.31 -23.66 20.08
CA ALA A 287 -12.18 -22.85 19.66
C ALA A 287 -12.29 -21.42 20.24
N PRO A 288 -11.21 -20.83 20.78
CA PRO A 288 -11.28 -19.55 21.46
C PRO A 288 -11.15 -18.34 20.53
N TYR A 289 -12.11 -17.42 20.70
CA TYR A 289 -12.09 -15.97 20.46
C TYR A 289 -11.67 -15.35 19.11
N THR A 290 -12.39 -14.29 18.78
CA THR A 290 -12.50 -13.61 17.50
C THR A 290 -11.26 -12.82 17.05
N GLY A 291 -11.06 -12.76 15.72
CA GLY A 291 -10.38 -11.66 15.04
C GLY A 291 -11.34 -10.93 14.08
N PRO A 292 -10.94 -9.81 13.46
CA PRO A 292 -11.76 -9.08 12.50
C PRO A 292 -12.12 -9.93 11.26
N PRO A 293 -13.20 -9.59 10.53
CA PRO A 293 -13.70 -10.40 9.41
C PRO A 293 -12.63 -10.55 8.32
N ARG A 294 -12.27 -11.79 8.01
CA ARG A 294 -11.34 -12.10 6.92
C ARG A 294 -12.02 -11.95 5.55
N PRO A 295 -11.26 -11.67 4.47
CA PRO A 295 -11.66 -12.11 3.14
C PRO A 295 -11.88 -13.64 3.13
N GLY A 296 -12.58 -14.16 2.11
CA GLY A 296 -12.93 -15.58 2.00
C GLY A 296 -11.72 -16.51 2.13
N GLU A 297 -11.98 -17.78 2.51
CA GLU A 297 -10.91 -18.72 2.84
C GLU A 297 -9.84 -18.82 1.73
N PRO A 298 -8.54 -18.86 2.08
CA PRO A 298 -7.46 -18.78 1.10
C PRO A 298 -7.55 -19.90 0.06
N THR A 299 -7.63 -19.56 -1.23
CA THR A 299 -7.67 -20.61 -2.25
C THR A 299 -6.29 -21.19 -2.53
N VAL A 300 -6.26 -22.37 -3.18
CA VAL A 300 -5.04 -23.02 -3.69
C VAL A 300 -4.29 -22.15 -4.73
N HIS A 301 -4.85 -21.01 -5.13
CA HIS A 301 -4.28 -20.07 -6.10
C HIS A 301 -3.93 -18.69 -5.50
N ARG A 302 -4.01 -18.52 -4.16
CA ARG A 302 -3.64 -17.27 -3.50
C ARG A 302 -2.14 -16.97 -3.69
N ILE A 303 -1.83 -15.76 -4.14
CA ILE A 303 -0.48 -15.22 -4.24
C ILE A 303 -0.40 -13.97 -3.36
N GLY A 304 0.51 -13.97 -2.39
CA GLY A 304 0.66 -12.93 -1.38
C GLY A 304 0.09 -13.32 0.00
N PRO A 305 0.30 -12.50 1.04
CA PRO A 305 0.93 -11.17 1.02
C PRO A 305 2.45 -11.24 0.72
N PRO A 306 3.10 -10.10 0.40
CA PRO A 306 4.52 -10.07 0.07
C PRO A 306 5.40 -10.65 1.18
N THR A 307 6.16 -11.70 0.85
CA THR A 307 7.03 -12.41 1.80
C THR A 307 8.34 -11.70 2.09
N THR A 308 8.74 -10.73 1.26
CA THR A 308 9.85 -9.82 1.55
C THR A 308 9.28 -8.59 2.21
N PRO A 309 9.49 -8.35 3.52
CA PRO A 309 8.96 -7.16 4.17
C PRO A 309 9.58 -5.90 3.56
N ARG A 310 8.75 -4.88 3.37
CA ARG A 310 9.23 -3.53 3.10
C ARG A 310 9.63 -2.90 4.43
N GLY A 311 10.77 -2.22 4.47
CA GLY A 311 11.03 -1.25 5.51
C GLY A 311 9.95 -0.15 5.50
N PRO A 312 9.79 0.61 6.59
CA PRO A 312 9.00 1.83 6.57
C PRO A 312 9.42 2.71 5.39
N ILE A 313 8.49 3.40 4.71
CA ILE A 313 8.87 4.34 3.65
C ILE A 313 9.49 5.57 4.33
N HIS A 314 10.80 5.50 4.59
CA HIS A 314 11.57 6.60 5.13
C HIS A 314 11.53 7.77 4.14
N GLY A 315 11.19 8.96 4.63
CA GLY A 315 11.30 10.18 3.84
C GLY A 315 12.74 10.31 3.32
N SER A 316 12.89 10.51 2.01
CA SER A 316 14.17 10.32 1.32
C SER A 316 15.34 10.97 2.08
N PRO A 317 16.45 10.24 2.36
CA PRO A 317 17.61 10.79 3.05
C PRO A 317 18.33 11.88 2.24
N TYR A 318 17.87 12.17 1.02
CA TYR A 318 18.33 13.24 0.14
C TYR A 318 17.39 14.46 0.15
N LEU A 319 16.11 14.26 0.53
CA LEU A 319 15.17 15.33 0.88
C LEU A 319 15.44 15.82 2.30
N ARG A 320 16.34 16.80 2.44
CA ARG A 320 16.35 17.64 3.64
C ARG A 320 15.00 18.34 3.77
N GLY A 321 14.46 18.42 4.99
CA GLY A 321 13.54 19.49 5.35
C GLY A 321 14.16 20.84 4.96
N THR A 322 13.33 21.76 4.47
CA THR A 322 13.71 22.94 3.68
C THR A 322 14.83 23.79 4.28
N ARG A 323 16.08 23.51 3.86
CA ARG A 323 17.20 24.44 3.96
C ARG A 323 17.70 24.71 2.53
N PRO A 324 17.74 25.97 2.07
CA PRO A 324 18.29 26.30 0.76
C PRO A 324 19.69 25.71 0.57
N LEU A 325 20.03 25.35 -0.67
CA LEU A 325 21.41 25.08 -1.03
C LEU A 325 22.21 26.38 -0.80
N PRO A 326 23.31 26.36 -0.03
CA PRO A 326 24.17 27.54 0.09
C PRO A 326 24.69 27.94 -1.29
N GLU A 327 24.58 29.22 -1.62
CA GLU A 327 24.84 29.74 -2.97
C GLU A 327 26.31 29.53 -3.42
N HIS A 328 27.23 29.35 -2.46
CA HIS A 328 28.66 29.13 -2.66
C HIS A 328 29.07 27.78 -3.30
N HIS A 329 28.14 27.03 -3.89
CA HIS A 329 28.42 25.80 -4.65
C HIS A 329 27.95 25.82 -6.11
N ALA A 330 27.28 26.88 -6.55
CA ALA A 330 27.27 27.23 -7.97
C ALA A 330 28.61 27.90 -8.30
N GLY A 331 29.59 27.12 -8.75
CA GLY A 331 30.85 27.69 -9.22
C GLY A 331 30.58 28.65 -10.37
N ARG A 332 31.01 29.91 -10.24
CA ARG A 332 30.92 30.89 -11.34
C ARG A 332 31.59 30.29 -12.59
N PRO A 333 31.03 30.48 -13.79
CA PRO A 333 31.76 30.17 -15.01
C PRO A 333 33.07 30.98 -15.02
N PRO A 334 34.18 30.47 -15.59
CA PRO A 334 35.36 31.28 -15.80
C PRO A 334 34.96 32.53 -16.60
N GLN A 335 35.49 33.68 -16.20
CA GLN A 335 35.46 34.84 -17.09
C GLN A 335 36.34 34.52 -18.32
N PRO A 336 36.03 35.06 -19.50
CA PRO A 336 37.00 35.06 -20.59
C PRO A 336 38.26 35.80 -20.12
N ASP A 337 39.43 35.31 -20.53
CA ASP A 337 40.69 35.97 -20.23
C ASP A 337 40.69 37.36 -20.87
N GLU A 338 41.16 38.39 -20.14
CA GLU A 338 41.25 39.74 -20.69
C GLU A 338 42.35 39.78 -21.77
N GLU A 339 41.98 40.13 -23.01
CA GLU A 339 42.92 40.34 -24.12
C GLU A 339 43.81 41.57 -23.84
N GLY A 340 44.89 41.33 -23.11
CA GLY A 340 45.85 42.34 -22.69
C GLY A 340 46.47 43.07 -23.89
N HIS A 341 46.01 44.30 -24.13
CA HIS A 341 46.57 45.20 -25.13
C HIS A 341 48.05 45.50 -24.84
N ARG A 342 48.95 45.09 -25.75
CA ARG A 342 50.25 45.70 -26.03
C ARG A 342 50.86 45.18 -27.33
#